data_AF-A0ABD2MXT7-F1
#
_entry.id   AF-A0ABD2MXT7-F1
#
_cell.length_a   1.000
_cell.length_b   1.000
_cell.length_c   1.000
_cell.angle_alpha   90.00
_cell.angle_beta   90.00
_cell.angle_gamma   90.00
#
_symmetry.space_group_name_H-M   'P 1'
#
loop_
_entity.id
_entity.type
_entity.pdbx_description
1 polymer ?
#
loop_
_entity_poly.entity_id
_entity_poly.type
_entity_poly.pdbx_seq_one_letter_code
_entity_poly.pdbx_strand_id
1 'polypeptide(L)'
;MNSKHLGRKNYKCIQCGYQTTLQSSLKNHVNSVHLGIKNHKCSECDYQTGRKHQLNDHVNRIHLGRNKYKCFQCDYQTTLKTRLRLHVNSEHLGIKNYKCNECDYQVAQKGKLNQHVKRVHLKSRK
;
A
#
# COMPACT_ATOMS: atom_id res chain seq x y z
N MET A 1 28.93 -17.12 7.77
CA MET A 1 29.18 -15.69 7.49
C MET A 1 28.13 -14.86 8.21
N ASN A 2 28.45 -14.41 9.43
CA ASN A 2 27.52 -13.70 10.32
C ASN A 2 27.84 -12.19 10.27
N SER A 3 27.13 -11.45 9.43
CA SER A 3 27.35 -10.02 9.25
C SER A 3 26.74 -9.25 10.41
N LYS A 4 27.62 -8.79 11.31
CA LYS A 4 27.35 -7.83 12.40
C LYS A 4 26.40 -6.72 11.92
N HIS A 5 25.28 -6.56 12.63
CA HIS A 5 24.32 -5.48 12.47
C HIS A 5 24.94 -4.15 13.00
N LEU A 6 25.93 -3.61 12.29
CA LEU A 6 26.51 -2.30 12.59
C LEU A 6 25.39 -1.25 12.51
N GLY A 7 25.18 -0.52 13.61
CA GLY A 7 24.07 0.41 13.80
C GLY A 7 23.89 1.35 12.62
N ARG A 8 22.87 1.10 11.81
CA ARG A 8 22.52 1.98 10.68
C ARG A 8 22.03 3.30 11.23
N LYS A 9 22.71 4.40 10.89
CA LYS A 9 22.25 5.76 11.18
C LYS A 9 20.87 5.95 10.55
N ASN A 10 19.84 6.06 11.39
CA ASN A 10 18.48 6.33 10.95
C ASN A 10 18.30 7.84 10.75
N TYR A 11 17.77 8.22 9.59
CA TYR A 11 17.30 9.57 9.30
C TYR A 11 15.88 9.71 9.86
N LYS A 12 15.69 10.65 10.78
CA LYS A 12 14.41 10.90 11.44
C LYS A 12 13.75 12.14 10.85
N CYS A 13 12.44 12.07 10.66
CA CYS A 13 11.65 13.26 10.39
C CYS A 13 11.55 14.09 11.66
N ILE A 14 11.70 15.41 11.54
CA ILE A 14 11.55 16.33 12.67
C ILE A 14 10.09 16.71 12.94
N GLN A 15 9.22 16.53 11.93
CA GLN A 15 7.81 16.93 12.01
C GLN A 15 6.89 15.77 12.43
N CYS A 16 7.38 14.52 12.40
CA CYS A 16 6.63 13.35 12.85
C CYS A 16 7.56 12.19 13.24
N GLY A 17 7.02 11.10 13.78
CA GLY A 17 7.78 9.92 14.20
C GLY A 17 8.39 9.07 13.06
N TYR A 18 8.34 9.50 11.80
CA TYR A 18 8.86 8.72 10.67
C TYR A 18 10.39 8.61 10.71
N GLN A 19 10.91 7.41 10.46
CA GLN A 19 12.35 7.15 10.38
C GLN A 19 12.68 6.23 9.20
N THR A 20 13.86 6.40 8.62
CA THR A 20 14.32 5.59 7.50
C THR A 20 15.85 5.50 7.48
N THR A 21 16.39 4.43 6.91
CA THR A 21 17.85 4.26 6.75
C THR A 21 18.40 5.03 5.55
N LEU A 22 17.54 5.64 4.72
CA LEU A 22 17.93 6.32 3.48
C LEU A 22 17.52 7.80 3.52
N GLN A 23 18.49 8.70 3.35
CA GLN A 23 18.22 10.15 3.33
C GLN A 23 17.26 10.56 2.21
N SER A 24 17.36 9.93 1.04
CA SER A 24 16.43 10.15 -0.08
C SER A 24 14.99 9.80 0.26
N SER A 25 14.77 8.74 1.04
CA SER A 25 13.45 8.37 1.55
C SER A 25 12.91 9.40 2.55
N LEU A 26 13.77 9.98 3.40
CA LEU A 26 13.36 11.04 4.32
C LEU A 26 12.97 12.30 3.55
N LYS A 27 13.77 12.72 2.56
CA LYS A 27 13.46 13.87 1.70
C LYS A 27 12.13 13.68 0.97
N ASN A 28 11.92 12.49 0.39
CA ASN A 28 10.67 12.17 -0.29
C ASN A 28 9.48 12.15 0.68
N HIS A 29 9.66 11.64 1.90
CA HIS A 29 8.64 11.67 2.95
C HIS A 29 8.26 13.11 3.28
N VAL A 30 9.22 13.98 3.59
CA VAL A 30 8.95 15.39 3.91
C VAL A 30 8.23 16.09 2.76
N ASN A 31 8.74 15.93 1.55
CA ASN A 31 8.14 16.55 0.37
C ASN A 31 6.70 16.09 0.15
N SER A 32 6.41 14.79 0.28
CA SER A 32 5.09 14.25 -0.02
C SER A 32 4.07 14.39 1.10
N VAL A 33 4.50 14.28 2.36
CA VAL A 33 3.58 14.24 3.52
C VAL A 33 3.41 15.63 4.15
N HIS A 34 4.47 16.43 4.20
CA HIS A 34 4.46 17.69 4.93
C HIS A 34 4.35 18.90 3.99
N LEU A 35 5.04 18.88 2.86
CA LEU A 35 5.06 20.01 1.91
C LEU A 35 4.05 19.86 0.76
N GLY A 36 3.44 18.68 0.59
CA GLY A 36 2.52 18.41 -0.51
C GLY A 36 3.14 18.52 -1.91
N ILE A 37 4.47 18.47 -2.02
CA ILE A 37 5.21 18.65 -3.27
C ILE A 37 4.98 17.44 -4.18
N LYS A 38 4.44 17.70 -5.38
CA LYS A 38 4.15 16.70 -6.42
C LYS A 38 4.98 16.96 -7.68
N ASN A 39 6.26 16.58 -7.64
CA ASN A 39 7.22 16.84 -8.72
C ASN A 39 7.02 16.03 -10.00
N HIS A 40 6.06 15.12 -10.04
CA HIS A 40 5.84 14.24 -11.19
C HIS A 40 4.42 14.39 -11.71
N LYS A 41 4.27 15.12 -12.82
CA LYS A 41 3.01 15.35 -13.53
C LYS A 41 2.83 14.37 -14.68
N CYS A 42 1.61 13.89 -14.89
CA CYS A 42 1.23 13.12 -16.08
C CYS A 42 1.18 14.03 -17.30
N SER A 43 1.70 13.55 -18.44
CA SER A 43 1.63 14.26 -19.71
C SER A 43 0.26 14.16 -20.37
N GLU A 44 -0.55 13.17 -19.98
CA GLU A 44 -1.83 12.84 -20.63
C GLU A 44 -3.05 13.26 -19.82
N CYS A 45 -2.88 13.73 -18.57
CA CYS A 45 -3.96 14.27 -17.73
C CYS A 45 -3.40 15.13 -16.58
N ASP A 46 -4.29 15.70 -15.76
CA ASP A 46 -3.90 16.57 -14.63
C ASP A 46 -3.36 15.84 -13.40
N TYR A 47 -3.19 14.51 -13.47
CA TYR A 47 -2.67 13.73 -12.35
C TYR A 47 -1.22 14.11 -11.99
N GLN A 48 -0.94 14.26 -10.69
CA GLN A 48 0.39 14.58 -10.17
C GLN A 48 0.71 13.76 -8.91
N THR A 49 1.98 13.41 -8.73
CA THR A 49 2.48 12.68 -7.55
C THR A 49 3.87 13.13 -7.13
N GLY A 50 4.19 12.95 -5.85
CA GLY A 50 5.53 13.17 -5.29
C GLY A 50 6.53 12.04 -5.57
N ARG A 51 6.13 10.91 -6.21
CA ARG A 51 7.04 9.79 -6.49
C ARG A 51 6.95 9.28 -7.93
N LYS A 52 8.09 9.19 -8.62
CA LYS A 52 8.20 8.74 -10.02
C LYS A 52 7.54 7.37 -10.29
N HIS A 53 7.74 6.38 -9.42
CA HIS A 53 7.13 5.05 -9.64
C HIS A 53 5.59 5.10 -9.61
N GLN A 54 5.00 5.98 -8.81
CA GLN A 54 3.55 6.16 -8.76
C GLN A 54 3.02 6.80 -10.05
N LEU A 55 3.80 7.69 -10.67
CA LEU A 55 3.44 8.26 -11.98
C LEU A 55 3.48 7.17 -13.06
N ASN A 56 4.55 6.37 -13.07
CA ASN A 56 4.67 5.25 -14.01
C ASN A 56 3.53 4.24 -13.84
N ASP A 57 3.16 3.90 -12.60
CA ASP A 57 2.03 3.01 -12.34
C ASP A 57 0.69 3.63 -12.75
N HIS A 58 0.51 4.94 -12.57
CA HIS A 58 -0.65 5.67 -13.07
C HIS A 58 -0.74 5.59 -14.60
N VAL A 59 0.33 5.91 -15.34
CA VAL A 59 0.34 5.86 -16.81
C VAL A 59 0.04 4.45 -17.32
N ASN A 60 0.72 3.44 -16.77
CA ASN A 60 0.46 2.06 -17.16
C ASN A 60 -0.98 1.63 -16.90
N ARG A 61 -1.60 2.10 -15.81
CA ARG A 61 -2.95 1.71 -15.42
C ARG A 61 -4.04 2.43 -16.20
N ILE A 62 -3.93 3.75 -16.31
CA ILE A 62 -5.02 4.62 -16.77
C ILE A 62 -4.94 4.86 -18.27
N HIS A 63 -3.73 4.99 -18.80
CA HIS A 63 -3.51 5.34 -20.20
C HIS A 63 -3.20 4.11 -21.07
N LEU A 64 -2.39 3.17 -20.56
CA LEU A 64 -1.95 2.02 -21.36
C LEU A 64 -2.71 0.71 -21.09
N GLY A 65 -3.52 0.63 -20.04
CA GLY A 65 -4.20 -0.61 -19.63
C GLY A 65 -3.25 -1.77 -19.30
N ARG A 66 -1.97 -1.51 -19.06
CA ARG A 66 -0.93 -2.52 -18.82
C ARG A 66 -0.96 -2.98 -17.37
N ASN A 67 -1.58 -4.14 -17.14
CA ASN A 67 -1.46 -4.85 -15.88
C ASN A 67 -0.13 -5.62 -15.83
N LYS A 68 0.78 -5.18 -14.96
CA LYS A 68 2.11 -5.81 -14.78
C LYS A 68 2.05 -7.19 -14.13
N TYR A 69 1.02 -7.47 -13.34
CA TYR A 69 0.92 -8.67 -12.52
C TYR A 69 -0.35 -9.43 -12.87
N LYS A 70 -0.19 -10.68 -13.34
CA LYS A 70 -1.29 -11.57 -13.72
C LYS A 70 -1.38 -12.73 -12.73
N CYS A 71 -2.59 -13.16 -12.42
CA CYS A 71 -2.81 -14.42 -11.73
C CYS A 71 -2.52 -15.58 -12.67
N PHE A 72 -1.97 -16.67 -12.13
CA PHE A 72 -1.69 -17.89 -12.90
C PHE A 72 -2.84 -18.89 -12.85
N GLN A 73 -3.83 -18.68 -11.96
CA GLN A 73 -4.96 -19.59 -11.75
C GLN A 73 -6.27 -19.07 -12.34
N CYS A 74 -6.33 -17.80 -12.76
CA CYS A 74 -7.49 -17.19 -13.39
C CYS A 74 -7.09 -15.94 -14.18
N ASP A 75 -8.05 -15.31 -14.86
CA ASP A 75 -7.82 -14.12 -15.70
C ASP A 75 -7.63 -12.81 -14.92
N TYR A 76 -7.52 -12.86 -13.58
CA TYR A 76 -7.31 -11.68 -12.77
C TYR A 76 -5.95 -11.03 -13.06
N GLN A 77 -5.95 -9.72 -13.29
CA GLN A 77 -4.73 -8.95 -13.51
C GLN A 77 -4.76 -7.64 -12.73
N THR A 78 -3.58 -7.14 -12.34
CA THR A 78 -3.45 -5.91 -11.58
C THR A 78 -2.13 -5.22 -11.82
N THR A 79 -2.07 -3.92 -11.54
CA THR A 79 -0.83 -3.14 -11.64
C THR A 79 0.03 -3.21 -10.38
N LEU A 80 -0.47 -3.79 -9.28
CA LEU A 80 0.22 -3.84 -7.99
C LEU A 80 0.44 -5.27 -7.49
N LYS A 81 1.71 -5.65 -7.24
CA LYS A 81 2.09 -6.97 -6.72
C LYS A 81 1.34 -7.34 -5.42
N THR A 82 1.13 -6.37 -4.54
CA THR A 82 0.41 -6.57 -3.27
C THR A 82 -1.05 -6.94 -3.49
N ARG A 83 -1.71 -6.39 -4.51
CA ARG A 83 -3.08 -6.75 -4.87
C ARG A 83 -3.17 -8.15 -5.44
N LEU A 84 -2.20 -8.55 -6.28
CA LEU A 84 -2.15 -9.92 -6.81
C LEU A 84 -2.01 -10.93 -5.66
N ARG A 85 -1.09 -10.68 -4.72
CA ARG A 85 -0.91 -11.55 -3.55
C ARG A 85 -2.19 -11.67 -2.71
N LEU A 86 -2.87 -10.55 -2.46
CA LEU A 86 -4.13 -10.55 -1.71
C LEU A 86 -5.22 -11.35 -2.44
N HIS A 87 -5.34 -11.19 -3.75
CA HIS A 87 -6.26 -11.95 -4.58
C HIS A 87 -5.96 -13.46 -4.52
N VAL A 88 -4.71 -13.87 -4.71
CA VAL A 88 -4.34 -15.31 -4.62
C VAL A 88 -4.66 -15.86 -3.24
N ASN A 89 -4.31 -15.12 -2.19
CA ASN A 89 -4.61 -15.54 -0.83
C ASN A 89 -6.11 -15.69 -0.57
N SER A 90 -6.94 -14.75 -1.04
CA SER A 90 -8.39 -14.77 -0.75
C SER A 90 -9.16 -15.74 -1.63
N GLU A 91 -8.90 -15.76 -2.94
CA GLU A 91 -9.73 -16.49 -3.92
C GLU A 91 -9.23 -17.90 -4.21
N HIS A 92 -7.94 -18.17 -4.04
CA HIS A 92 -7.35 -19.46 -4.40
C HIS A 92 -6.88 -20.27 -3.19
N LEU A 93 -6.30 -19.61 -2.19
CA LEU A 93 -5.76 -20.30 -1.01
C LEU A 93 -6.69 -20.26 0.22
N GLY A 94 -7.74 -19.44 0.19
CA GLY A 94 -8.66 -19.27 1.32
C GLY A 94 -8.00 -18.70 2.60
N ILE A 95 -6.83 -18.06 2.48
CA ILE A 95 -6.06 -17.55 3.62
C ILE A 95 -6.72 -16.30 4.19
N LYS A 96 -7.20 -16.39 5.43
CA LYS A 96 -7.84 -15.30 6.17
C LYS A 96 -6.92 -14.74 7.25
N ASN A 97 -6.07 -13.79 6.86
CA ASN A 97 -5.03 -13.22 7.74
C ASN A 97 -5.56 -12.33 8.88
N TYR A 98 -6.84 -11.94 8.85
CA TYR A 98 -7.41 -10.97 9.78
C TYR A 98 -8.61 -11.56 10.50
N LYS A 99 -8.48 -11.74 11.82
CA LYS A 99 -9.54 -12.19 12.72
C LYS A 99 -10.14 -11.00 13.47
N CYS A 100 -11.45 -11.02 13.68
CA CYS A 100 -12.13 -10.09 14.57
C CYS A 100 -11.84 -10.44 16.03
N ASN A 101 -11.59 -9.44 16.86
CA ASN A 101 -11.30 -9.67 18.27
C ASN A 101 -12.57 -9.86 19.11
N GLU A 102 -13.74 -9.56 18.54
CA GLU A 102 -15.02 -9.56 19.25
C GLU A 102 -15.94 -10.72 18.80
N CYS A 103 -15.57 -11.47 17.75
CA CYS A 103 -16.29 -12.65 17.29
C CYS A 103 -15.38 -13.54 16.42
N ASP A 104 -15.89 -14.68 15.96
CA ASP A 104 -15.11 -15.63 15.13
C ASP A 104 -15.00 -15.24 13.64
N TYR A 105 -15.43 -14.03 13.26
CA TYR A 105 -15.30 -13.56 11.89
C TYR A 105 -13.84 -13.43 11.46
N GLN A 106 -13.53 -13.97 10.28
CA GLN A 106 -12.19 -13.93 9.69
C GLN A 106 -12.26 -13.51 8.22
N VAL A 107 -11.27 -12.76 7.75
CA VAL A 107 -11.21 -12.26 6.38
C VAL A 107 -9.77 -12.10 5.88
N ALA A 108 -9.59 -12.15 4.56
CA ALA A 108 -8.29 -12.02 3.93
C ALA A 108 -7.76 -10.57 3.87
N GLN A 109 -8.60 -9.56 4.09
CA GLN A 109 -8.26 -8.15 3.93
C GLN A 109 -8.65 -7.30 5.14
N LYS A 110 -7.70 -6.51 5.66
CA LYS A 110 -7.91 -5.62 6.82
C LYS A 110 -9.06 -4.62 6.61
N GLY A 111 -9.20 -4.06 5.40
CA GLY A 111 -10.28 -3.11 5.11
C GLY A 111 -11.69 -3.71 5.29
N LYS A 112 -11.84 -4.99 4.92
CA LYS A 112 -13.09 -5.75 5.13
C LYS A 112 -13.33 -6.04 6.60
N LEU A 113 -12.27 -6.33 7.37
CA LEU A 113 -12.38 -6.50 8.83
C LEU A 113 -12.85 -5.19 9.49
N ASN A 114 -12.21 -4.06 9.15
CA ASN A 114 -12.59 -2.76 9.69
C ASN A 114 -14.06 -2.41 9.39
N GLN A 115 -14.53 -2.73 8.17
CA GLN A 115 -15.93 -2.55 7.80
C GLN A 115 -16.86 -3.46 8.61
N HIS A 116 -16.48 -4.73 8.82
CA HIS A 116 -17.21 -5.66 9.67
C HIS A 116 -17.34 -5.12 11.11
N VAL A 117 -16.23 -4.72 11.73
CA VAL A 117 -16.22 -4.14 13.09
C VAL A 117 -17.13 -2.93 13.17
N LYS A 118 -17.02 -2.00 12.21
CA LYS A 118 -17.88 -0.81 12.18
C LYS A 118 -19.37 -1.12 12.09
N ARG A 119 -19.76 -2.13 11.29
CA ARG A 119 -21.18 -2.45 11.04
C ARG A 119 -21.79 -3.33 12.11
N VAL A 120 -21.03 -4.27 12.64
CA VAL A 120 -21.54 -5.31 13.54
C VAL A 120 -21.33 -4.92 15.01
N HIS A 121 -20.16 -4.37 15.33
CA HIS A 121 -19.71 -4.15 16.71
C HIS A 121 -19.84 -2.69 17.16
N LEU A 122 -19.63 -1.74 16.26
CA LEU A 122 -19.70 -0.31 16.56
C LEU A 122 -21.03 0.33 16.14
N LYS A 123 -22.15 -0.41 16.22
CA LYS A 123 -23.49 0.13 15.90
C LYS A 123 -23.62 1.51 16.55
N SER A 124 -23.64 2.54 15.71
CA SER A 124 -23.74 3.93 16.14
C SER A 124 -25.02 4.02 16.99
N ARG A 125 -24.87 4.38 18.27
CA ARG A 125 -25.99 4.85 19.08
C ARG A 125 -26.61 6.01 18.29
N LYS A 126 -27.77 5.77 17.69
CA LYS A 126 -28.68 6.85 17.31
C LYS A 126 -29.30 7.40 18.60
#